data_AF-A0A7S2TUS0-F1
#
_entry.id   AF-A0A7S2TUS0-F1
#
_cell.length_a   1.000
_cell.length_b   1.000
_cell.length_c   1.000
_cell.angle_alpha   90.00
_cell.angle_beta   90.00
_cell.angle_gamma   90.00
#
_symmetry.space_group_name_H-M   'P 1'
#
loop_
_entity.id
_entity.type
_entity.pdbx_description
1 polymer ?
#
loop_
_entity_poly.entity_id
_entity_poly.type
_entity_poly.pdbx_seq_one_letter_code
_entity_poly.pdbx_strand_id
1 'polypeptide(L)'
;LIKRGYEPVQPPVMMKKHVMSKVAQLSTFDEDLYKVSGGKEEMYLAATSEQPLCALHAGENIEQSELPKLYAGISTCFRKELTSHGLDAAGVFRVHQFEKIEQFAVTSPH
;
A
#
# COMPACT_ATOMS: atom_id res chain seq x y z
N LEU A 1 -13.33 -2.18 12.40
CA LEU A 1 -12.54 -0.92 12.36
C LEU A 1 -13.44 0.30 12.42
N ILE A 2 -14.52 0.37 11.63
CA ILE A 2 -15.52 1.46 11.68
C ILE A 2 -16.03 1.75 13.11
N LYS A 3 -16.45 0.72 13.87
CA LYS A 3 -16.85 0.87 15.28
C LYS A 3 -15.75 1.41 16.22
N ARG A 4 -14.50 1.45 15.75
CA ARG A 4 -13.32 1.97 16.47
C ARG A 4 -12.85 3.32 15.92
N GLY A 5 -13.64 3.98 15.07
CA GLY A 5 -13.33 5.32 14.55
C GLY A 5 -12.48 5.37 13.28
N TYR A 6 -12.20 4.22 12.65
CA TYR A 6 -11.45 4.20 11.38
C TYR A 6 -12.37 4.49 10.18
N GLU A 7 -11.96 5.41 9.33
CA GLU A 7 -12.59 5.74 8.06
C GLU A 7 -12.26 4.65 7.00
N PRO A 8 -13.26 4.00 6.38
CA PRO A 8 -13.01 3.04 5.31
C PRO A 8 -12.54 3.75 4.03
N VAL A 9 -11.40 3.32 3.49
CA VAL A 9 -10.82 3.90 2.28
C VAL A 9 -10.40 2.78 1.33
N GLN A 10 -10.78 2.90 0.06
CA GLN A 10 -10.31 2.03 -1.02
C GLN A 10 -9.35 2.82 -1.91
N PRO A 11 -8.02 2.73 -1.70
CA PRO A 11 -7.06 3.50 -2.48
C PRO A 11 -6.83 2.89 -3.88
N PRO A 12 -6.23 3.65 -4.81
CA PRO A 12 -5.79 3.11 -6.10
C PRO A 12 -4.79 1.97 -5.92
N VAL A 13 -4.94 0.90 -6.71
CA VAL A 13 -4.00 -0.24 -6.71
C VAL A 13 -2.78 -0.01 -7.60
N MET A 14 -2.76 1.07 -8.39
CA MET A 14 -1.64 1.47 -9.24
C MET A 14 -1.09 2.82 -8.80
N MET A 15 0.24 2.91 -8.69
CA MET A 15 0.92 4.16 -8.34
C MET A 15 2.01 4.47 -9.36
N LYS A 16 2.15 5.76 -9.69
CA LYS A 16 3.27 6.25 -10.51
C LYS A 16 4.59 5.97 -9.80
N LYS A 17 5.64 5.62 -10.55
CA LYS A 17 6.98 5.30 -10.02
C LYS A 17 7.51 6.34 -9.02
N HIS A 18 7.41 7.63 -9.36
CA HIS A 18 7.95 8.72 -8.52
C HIS A 18 7.17 8.93 -7.21
N VAL A 19 5.92 8.45 -7.13
CA VAL A 19 5.12 8.45 -5.90
C VAL A 19 5.46 7.21 -5.09
N MET A 20 5.46 6.04 -5.73
CA MET A 20 5.83 4.77 -5.10
C MET A 20 7.23 4.83 -4.46
N SER A 21 8.19 5.50 -5.10
CA SER A 21 9.56 5.62 -4.59
C SER A 21 9.70 6.42 -3.30
N LYS A 22 8.64 7.13 -2.86
CA LYS A 22 8.61 7.85 -1.59
C LYS A 22 8.09 7.00 -0.43
N VAL A 23 7.39 5.92 -0.74
CA VAL A 23 6.68 5.08 0.24
C VAL A 23 7.17 3.63 0.27
N ALA A 24 7.94 3.21 -0.74
CA ALA A 24 8.55 1.88 -0.82
C ALA A 24 10.09 1.97 -0.82
N GLN A 25 10.74 0.98 -0.21
CA GLN A 25 12.20 0.85 -0.27
C GLN A 25 12.65 0.37 -1.67
N LEU A 26 13.89 0.69 -2.03
CA LEU A 26 14.49 0.29 -3.31
C LEU A 26 14.48 -1.23 -3.54
N SER A 27 14.79 -2.03 -2.51
CA SER A 27 14.73 -3.50 -2.59
C SER A 27 13.34 -4.03 -2.93
N THR A 28 12.29 -3.38 -2.42
CA THR A 28 10.88 -3.74 -2.65
C THR A 28 10.50 -3.63 -4.14
N PHE A 29 11.11 -2.72 -4.90
CA PHE A 29 10.81 -2.58 -6.34
C PHE A 29 11.15 -3.85 -7.13
N ASP A 30 12.34 -4.40 -6.87
CA ASP A 30 12.84 -5.54 -7.61
C ASP A 30 12.16 -6.82 -7.12
N GLU A 31 12.09 -7.00 -5.80
CA GLU A 31 11.65 -8.24 -5.15
C GLU A 31 10.13 -8.42 -5.13
N ASP A 32 9.36 -7.35 -4.93
CA ASP A 32 7.94 -7.47 -4.57
C ASP A 32 6.97 -6.77 -5.54
N LEU A 33 7.36 -5.67 -6.19
CA LEU A 33 6.40 -4.84 -6.96
C LEU A 33 6.30 -5.23 -8.44
N TYR A 34 5.08 -5.54 -8.89
CA TYR A 34 4.80 -5.69 -10.32
C TYR A 34 4.80 -4.33 -11.03
N LYS A 35 5.60 -4.22 -12.10
CA LYS A 35 5.58 -3.06 -13.01
C LYS A 35 4.43 -3.18 -14.00
N VAL A 36 3.66 -2.11 -14.15
CA VAL A 36 2.62 -1.98 -15.17
C VAL A 36 3.20 -1.19 -16.35
N SER A 37 3.23 -1.83 -17.52
CA SER A 37 3.70 -1.25 -18.78
C SER A 37 2.55 -1.01 -19.75
N GLY A 38 2.77 -0.23 -20.81
CA GLY A 38 1.77 0.08 -21.85
C GLY A 38 1.11 1.45 -21.73
N GLY A 39 1.35 2.17 -20.63
CA GLY A 39 0.99 3.59 -20.47
C GLY A 39 2.13 4.54 -20.86
N LYS A 40 1.84 5.85 -20.87
CA LYS A 40 2.86 6.90 -21.05
C LYS A 40 3.84 7.02 -19.88
N GLU A 41 3.46 6.53 -18.70
CA GLU A 41 4.22 6.64 -17.47
C GLU A 41 4.48 5.25 -16.86
N GLU A 42 5.63 5.07 -16.21
CA GLU A 42 5.91 3.86 -15.43
C GLU A 42 5.07 3.83 -14.15
N MET A 43 4.31 2.75 -13.96
CA MET A 43 3.48 2.52 -12.78
C MET A 43 3.78 1.17 -12.15
N TYR A 44 3.42 1.02 -10.88
CA TYR A 44 3.58 -0.21 -10.11
C TYR A 44 2.26 -0.56 -9.43
N LEU A 45 1.97 -1.86 -9.34
CA LEU A 45 0.88 -2.36 -8.50
C LEU A 45 1.31 -2.31 -7.03
N ALA A 46 0.40 -1.86 -6.16
CA ALA A 46 0.67 -1.75 -4.73
C ALA A 46 0.73 -3.14 -4.07
N ALA A 47 1.73 -3.35 -3.21
CA ALA A 47 1.89 -4.56 -2.39
C ALA A 47 1.05 -4.51 -1.10
N THR A 48 0.47 -3.35 -0.80
CA THR A 48 -0.34 -3.05 0.38
C THR A 48 -1.08 -1.72 0.16
N SER A 49 -2.29 -1.55 0.70
CA SER A 49 -2.99 -0.25 0.74
C SER A 49 -2.23 0.83 1.52
N GLU A 50 -1.27 0.45 2.36
CA GLU A 50 -0.41 1.38 3.10
C GLU A 50 0.39 2.31 2.16
N GLN A 51 0.90 1.80 1.04
CA GLN A 51 1.68 2.59 0.08
C GLN A 51 0.88 3.79 -0.47
N PRO A 52 -0.32 3.61 -1.06
CA PRO A 52 -1.12 4.74 -1.51
C PRO A 52 -1.74 5.56 -0.37
N LEU A 53 -2.02 4.98 0.80
CA LEU A 53 -2.49 5.74 1.97
C LEU A 53 -1.41 6.68 2.54
N CYS A 54 -0.15 6.25 2.54
CA CYS A 54 0.97 7.11 2.91
C CYS A 54 1.14 8.24 1.90
N ALA A 55 1.04 7.93 0.60
CA ALA A 55 1.13 8.92 -0.46
C ALA A 55 -0.07 9.88 -0.53
N LEU A 56 -1.21 9.52 0.05
CA LEU A 56 -2.44 10.34 0.06
C LEU A 56 -2.19 11.72 0.69
N HIS A 57 -1.37 11.75 1.75
CA HIS A 57 -1.02 12.97 2.50
C HIS A 57 0.27 13.63 2.03
N ALA A 58 0.77 13.27 0.83
CA ALA A 58 2.05 13.77 0.35
C ALA A 58 1.98 15.30 0.08
N GLY A 59 2.74 16.06 0.88
CA GLY A 59 2.79 17.52 0.78
C GLY A 59 1.63 18.25 1.48
N GLU A 60 0.80 17.53 2.23
CA GLU A 60 -0.26 18.09 3.06
C GLU A 60 0.30 18.58 4.40
N ASN A 61 -0.15 19.74 4.87
CA ASN A 61 0.02 20.16 6.25
C ASN A 61 -1.22 19.74 7.03
N ILE A 62 -1.06 18.83 8.00
CA ILE A 62 -2.18 18.31 8.80
C ILE A 62 -2.21 19.05 10.14
N GLU A 63 -3.35 19.67 10.47
CA GLU A 63 -3.52 20.38 11.73
C GLU A 63 -3.65 19.40 12.90
N GLN A 64 -3.18 19.80 14.09
CA GLN A 64 -3.22 18.93 15.27
C GLN A 64 -4.65 18.51 15.65
N SER A 65 -5.64 19.37 15.37
CA SER A 65 -7.07 19.10 15.62
C SER A 65 -7.67 18.02 14.70
N GLU A 66 -7.00 17.69 13.60
CA GLU A 66 -7.43 16.64 12.67
C GLU A 66 -6.86 15.26 13.03
N LEU A 67 -5.95 15.20 14.01
CA LEU A 67 -5.27 13.98 14.42
C LEU A 67 -5.96 13.33 15.64
N PRO A 68 -6.00 11.98 15.71
CA PRO A 68 -5.44 11.05 14.73
C PRO A 68 -6.37 10.88 13.51
N LYS A 69 -5.77 10.83 12.30
CA LYS A 69 -6.48 10.34 11.11
C LYS A 69 -6.32 8.81 11.07
N LEU A 70 -7.44 8.09 11.11
CA LEU A 70 -7.49 6.63 11.19
C LEU A 70 -8.15 6.05 9.94
N TYR A 71 -7.44 5.21 9.20
CA TYR A 71 -7.93 4.62 7.95
C TYR A 71 -7.99 3.09 7.99
N ALA A 72 -9.15 2.55 7.62
CA ALA A 72 -9.35 1.14 7.30
C ALA A 72 -9.17 0.97 5.79
N GLY A 73 -7.93 0.76 5.36
CA GLY A 73 -7.57 0.57 3.96
C GLY A 73 -8.09 -0.77 3.43
N ILE A 74 -8.80 -0.78 2.31
CA ILE A 74 -9.33 -1.98 1.68
C ILE A 74 -8.75 -2.05 0.26
N SER A 75 -7.91 -3.04 -0.03
CA SER A 75 -7.41 -3.21 -1.39
C SER A 75 -6.94 -4.62 -1.71
N THR A 76 -7.04 -4.94 -3.00
CA THR A 76 -6.25 -6.01 -3.61
C THR A 76 -4.77 -5.65 -3.53
N CYS A 77 -3.95 -6.58 -3.07
CA CYS A 77 -2.50 -6.44 -2.91
C CYS A 77 -1.78 -7.37 -3.88
N PHE A 78 -0.69 -6.89 -4.48
CA PHE A 78 0.09 -7.63 -5.47
C PHE A 78 1.54 -7.80 -5.04
N ARG A 79 2.03 -9.04 -4.92
CA ARG A 79 3.42 -9.34 -4.52
C ARG A 79 4.06 -10.38 -5.44
N LYS A 80 5.23 -10.09 -5.97
CA LYS A 80 5.97 -11.02 -6.83
C LYS A 80 6.49 -12.23 -6.08
N GLU A 81 6.77 -12.12 -4.78
CA GLU A 81 7.21 -13.23 -3.93
C GLU A 81 8.53 -13.88 -4.45
N LEU A 82 9.47 -13.07 -4.98
CA LEU A 82 10.70 -13.59 -5.60
C LEU A 82 11.66 -14.26 -4.60
N THR A 83 11.64 -13.84 -3.33
CA THR A 83 12.50 -14.38 -2.27
C THR A 83 11.96 -15.66 -1.65
N SER A 84 10.71 -16.03 -1.92
CA SER A 84 10.03 -17.18 -1.32
C SER A 84 9.84 -18.35 -2.28
N HIS A 85 10.62 -18.42 -3.37
CA HIS A 85 10.55 -19.50 -4.35
C HIS A 85 10.65 -20.89 -3.69
N GLY A 86 9.52 -21.61 -3.67
CA GLY A 86 9.40 -22.97 -3.12
C GLY A 86 8.90 -23.06 -1.68
N LEU A 87 8.72 -21.95 -0.97
CA LEU A 87 8.16 -21.90 0.39
C LEU A 87 6.65 -21.65 0.35
N ASP A 88 5.88 -22.49 1.04
CA ASP A 88 4.42 -22.37 1.22
C ASP A 88 3.57 -22.29 -0.07
N ALA A 89 3.99 -23.00 -1.13
CA ALA A 89 3.30 -23.00 -2.43
C ALA A 89 1.96 -23.76 -2.47
N ALA A 90 1.53 -24.36 -1.36
CA ALA A 90 0.30 -25.14 -1.31
C ALA A 90 -0.92 -24.25 -0.97
N GLY A 91 -1.94 -24.30 -1.82
CA GLY A 91 -3.21 -23.59 -1.60
C GLY A 91 -3.09 -22.09 -1.83
N VAL A 92 -3.74 -21.30 -0.96
CA VAL A 92 -3.84 -19.82 -1.09
C VAL A 92 -3.15 -19.07 0.05
N PHE A 93 -2.30 -19.75 0.81
CA PHE A 93 -1.61 -19.13 1.94
C PHE A 93 -0.58 -18.08 1.48
N ARG A 94 0.17 -18.39 0.42
CA ARG A 94 1.10 -17.47 -0.25
C ARG A 94 0.72 -17.37 -1.73
N VAL A 95 0.25 -16.20 -2.14
CA VAL A 95 -0.25 -15.93 -3.49
C VAL A 95 0.17 -14.54 -3.95
N HIS A 96 0.23 -14.36 -5.26
CA HIS A 96 0.61 -13.07 -5.85
C HIS A 96 -0.47 -11.99 -5.75
N GLN A 97 -1.71 -12.39 -5.51
CA GLN A 97 -2.87 -11.51 -5.38
C GLN A 97 -3.71 -11.93 -4.18
N PHE A 98 -3.97 -11.00 -3.27
CA PHE A 98 -4.83 -11.24 -2.11
C PHE A 98 -5.53 -9.95 -1.66
N GLU A 99 -6.66 -10.09 -0.97
CA GLU A 99 -7.36 -8.95 -0.37
C GLU A 99 -6.82 -8.69 1.04
N LYS A 100 -6.70 -7.41 1.41
CA LYS A 100 -6.27 -7.02 2.75
C LYS A 100 -7.09 -5.85 3.28
N ILE A 101 -7.41 -5.93 4.58
CA ILE A 101 -7.90 -4.80 5.36
C ILE A 101 -6.75 -4.31 6.22
N GLU A 102 -6.32 -3.07 5.99
CA GLU A 102 -5.17 -2.44 6.64
C GLU A 102 -5.62 -1.39 7.66
N GLN A 103 -4.93 -1.33 8.80
CA GLN A 103 -5.03 -0.20 9.73
C GLN A 103 -3.89 0.77 9.44
N PHE A 104 -4.19 1.98 9.01
CA PHE A 104 -3.20 3.04 8.83
C PHE A 104 -3.58 4.23 9.72
N ALA A 105 -2.60 4.80 10.42
CA ALA A 105 -2.82 5.91 11.33
C ALA A 105 -1.77 7.00 11.11
N VAL A 106 -2.24 8.24 10.96
CA VAL A 106 -1.40 9.43 11.07
C VAL A 106 -1.66 10.03 12.45
N THR A 107 -0.61 10.19 13.24
CA THR A 107 -0.71 10.65 14.64
C THR A 107 0.16 11.87 14.89
N SER A 108 -0.12 12.57 15.99
CA SER A 108 0.76 13.61 16.51
C SER A 108 2.19 13.05 16.69
N PRO A 109 3.24 13.83 16.38
CA PRO A 109 4.63 13.49 16.72
C PRO A 109 4.96 13.80 18.20
N HIS A 110 4.02 14.44 18.92
CA HIS A 110 4.10 14.78 20.34
C HIS A 110 3.15 13.91 21.17
#